data_AF-A0AAV2EXH3-F1
#
_entry.id   AF-A0AAV2EXH3-F1
#
_cell.length_a   1.000
_cell.length_b   1.000
_cell.length_c   1.000
_cell.angle_alpha   90.00
_cell.angle_beta   90.00
_cell.angle_gamma   90.00
#
_symmetry.space_group_name_H-M   'P 1'
#
loop_
_entity.id
_entity.type
_entity.pdbx_description
1 polymer ?
#
loop_
_entity_poly.entity_id
_entity_poly.type
_entity_poly.pdbx_seq_one_letter_code
_entity_poly.pdbx_strand_id
1 'polypeptide(L)'
;MKRREPQYKSLPSNEQWEFAEIVCGKLEVFKDITAIFSGSNYPTANLFFAKVCDLRLRLMEWLVDPNPMIVSMAANMWDKFTKYWDDIHMLLVVAVVMDLRYKLDLVGYYAAKFGISSTDLVIDRVRDVVSDLVVQY
;
A
#
# COMPACT_ATOMS: atom_id res chain seq x y z
N MET A 1 -17.53 -0.08 -43.61
CA MET A 1 -16.18 0.42 -43.25
C MET A 1 -16.31 1.38 -42.07
N LYS A 2 -15.82 1.02 -40.88
CA LYS A 2 -15.90 1.88 -39.68
C LYS A 2 -14.96 3.09 -39.86
N ARG A 3 -15.52 4.29 -39.68
CA ARG A 3 -14.85 5.58 -39.78
C ARG A 3 -13.67 5.60 -38.79
N ARG A 4 -12.42 5.67 -39.29
CA ARG A 4 -11.22 5.86 -38.46
C ARG A 4 -11.21 7.32 -37.99
N GLU A 5 -11.05 7.54 -36.69
CA GLU A 5 -10.90 8.88 -36.14
C GLU A 5 -9.59 9.51 -36.63
N PRO A 6 -9.58 10.77 -37.10
CA PRO A 6 -8.41 11.41 -37.70
C PRO A 6 -7.25 11.63 -36.70
N GLN A 7 -7.50 11.43 -35.40
CA GLN A 7 -6.50 11.54 -34.34
C GLN A 7 -5.76 10.22 -34.04
N TYR A 8 -6.21 9.09 -34.59
CA TYR A 8 -5.62 7.77 -34.36
C TYR A 8 -4.40 7.54 -35.28
N LYS A 9 -3.29 8.23 -34.98
CA LYS A 9 -2.07 8.28 -35.82
C LYS A 9 -1.20 7.02 -35.80
N SER A 10 -1.31 6.18 -34.76
CA SER A 10 -0.56 4.92 -34.68
C SER A 10 -1.39 3.86 -33.95
N LEU A 11 -1.51 2.67 -34.55
CA LEU A 11 -2.02 1.50 -33.84
C LEU A 11 -0.96 1.07 -32.83
N PRO A 12 -1.32 0.82 -31.55
CA PRO A 12 -0.40 0.21 -30.63
C PRO A 12 -0.01 -1.19 -31.15
N SER A 13 1.27 -1.54 -31.04
CA SER A 13 1.73 -2.89 -31.39
C SER A 13 1.15 -3.92 -30.41
N ASN A 14 1.18 -5.20 -30.78
CA ASN A 14 0.76 -6.28 -29.88
C ASN A 14 1.54 -6.25 -28.55
N GLU A 15 2.84 -5.93 -28.59
CA GLU A 15 3.68 -5.79 -27.40
C GLU A 15 3.23 -4.62 -26.51
N GLN A 16 2.77 -3.51 -27.09
CA GLN A 16 2.24 -2.38 -26.33
C GLN A 16 0.89 -2.72 -25.68
N TRP A 17 0.06 -3.52 -26.34
CA TRP A 17 -1.18 -4.02 -25.76
C TRP A 17 -0.95 -5.00 -24.61
N GLU A 18 0.00 -5.93 -24.77
CA GLU A 18 0.38 -6.87 -23.72
C GLU A 18 0.95 -6.13 -22.50
N PHE A 19 1.80 -5.11 -22.72
CA PHE A 19 2.28 -4.27 -21.64
C PHE A 19 1.16 -3.49 -20.95
N ALA A 20 0.22 -2.93 -21.72
CA ALA A 20 -0.93 -2.21 -21.15
C ALA A 20 -1.79 -3.14 -20.28
N GLU A 21 -2.00 -4.39 -20.69
CA GLU A 21 -2.74 -5.39 -19.92
C GLU A 21 -2.06 -5.72 -18.59
N ILE A 22 -0.73 -5.89 -18.60
CA ILE A 22 0.07 -6.11 -17.37
C ILE A 22 -0.03 -4.91 -16.42
N VAL A 23 0.09 -3.69 -16.96
CA VAL A 23 -0.03 -2.46 -16.17
C VAL A 23 -1.45 -2.33 -15.60
N CYS A 24 -2.48 -2.59 -16.40
CA CYS A 24 -3.87 -2.58 -15.94
C CYS A 24 -4.10 -3.57 -14.80
N GLY A 25 -3.58 -4.80 -14.89
CA GLY A 25 -3.69 -5.79 -13.82
C GLY A 25 -3.01 -5.34 -12.51
N LYS A 26 -1.85 -4.70 -12.59
CA LYS A 26 -1.17 -4.13 -11.40
C LYS A 26 -1.97 -2.94 -10.83
N LEU A 27 -2.51 -2.07 -11.67
CA LEU A 27 -3.33 -0.93 -11.24
C LEU A 27 -4.69 -1.34 -10.65
N GLU A 28 -5.23 -2.49 -11.03
CA GLU A 28 -6.47 -3.02 -10.46
C GLU A 28 -6.35 -3.25 -8.95
N VAL A 29 -5.19 -3.73 -8.48
CA VAL A 29 -4.88 -3.87 -7.05
C VAL A 29 -5.02 -2.54 -6.31
N PHE A 30 -4.52 -1.46 -6.91
CA PHE A 30 -4.61 -0.11 -6.33
C PHE A 30 -6.04 0.39 -6.32
N LYS A 31 -6.79 0.12 -7.39
CA LYS A 31 -8.21 0.49 -7.51
C LYS A 31 -9.03 -0.19 -6.43
N ASP A 32 -8.85 -1.47 -6.19
CA ASP A 32 -9.59 -2.24 -5.19
C ASP A 32 -9.34 -1.70 -3.77
N ILE A 33 -8.07 -1.44 -3.45
CA ILE A 33 -7.69 -0.87 -2.15
C ILE A 33 -8.24 0.56 -2.01
N THR A 34 -8.18 1.37 -3.07
CA THR A 34 -8.75 2.73 -3.07
C THR A 34 -10.26 2.72 -2.91
N ALA A 35 -10.95 1.74 -3.49
CA ALA A 35 -12.40 1.58 -3.32
C ALA A 35 -12.77 1.28 -1.87
N ILE A 36 -11.96 0.47 -1.18
CA ILE A 36 -12.11 0.22 0.27
C ILE A 36 -11.89 1.51 1.06
N PHE A 37 -10.84 2.29 0.74
CA PHE A 37 -10.56 3.58 1.39
C PHE A 37 -11.63 4.65 1.12
N SER A 38 -12.30 4.60 -0.03
CA SER A 38 -13.34 5.55 -0.42
C SER A 38 -14.70 5.24 0.23
N GLY A 39 -14.82 4.12 0.95
CA GLY A 39 -16.03 3.77 1.68
C GLY A 39 -16.20 4.59 2.96
N SER A 40 -17.36 5.24 3.13
CA SER A 40 -17.65 6.09 4.30
C SER A 40 -18.37 5.37 5.45
N ASN A 41 -18.83 4.13 5.24
CA ASN A 41 -19.77 3.45 6.13
C ASN A 41 -19.14 2.36 7.02
N TYR A 42 -17.80 2.32 7.17
CA TYR A 42 -17.11 1.29 7.95
C TYR A 42 -16.14 1.91 8.97
N PRO A 43 -16.26 1.60 10.28
CA PRO A 43 -15.34 2.10 11.29
C PRO A 43 -14.20 1.11 11.50
N THR A 44 -13.09 1.18 10.74
CA THR A 44 -12.06 0.14 10.86
C THR A 44 -10.67 0.58 10.39
N ALA A 45 -10.00 1.47 11.12
CA ALA A 45 -8.57 1.80 10.89
C ALA A 45 -7.66 0.54 10.86
N ASN A 46 -8.08 -0.54 11.54
CA ASN A 46 -7.47 -1.86 11.49
C ASN A 46 -7.48 -2.50 10.09
N LEU A 47 -8.58 -2.40 9.32
CA LEU A 47 -8.63 -2.89 7.94
C LEU A 47 -7.71 -2.09 7.02
N PHE A 48 -7.58 -0.79 7.30
CA PHE A 48 -6.71 0.10 6.54
C PHE A 48 -5.25 -0.34 6.66
N PHE A 49 -4.77 -0.60 7.87
CA PHE A 49 -3.38 -0.99 8.09
C PHE A 49 -2.99 -2.26 7.32
N ALA A 50 -3.76 -3.34 7.44
CA ALA A 50 -3.47 -4.58 6.73
C ALA A 50 -3.42 -4.37 5.20
N LYS A 51 -4.35 -3.59 4.64
CA LYS A 51 -4.39 -3.28 3.20
C LYS A 51 -3.22 -2.41 2.74
N VAL A 52 -2.82 -1.42 3.55
CA VAL A 52 -1.62 -0.59 3.28
C VAL A 52 -0.35 -1.46 3.33
N CYS A 53 -0.26 -2.38 4.29
CA CYS A 53 0.86 -3.30 4.38
C CYS A 53 0.92 -4.26 3.18
N ASP A 54 -0.21 -4.82 2.75
CA ASP A 54 -0.28 -5.65 1.54
C ASP A 54 0.14 -4.87 0.29
N LEU A 55 -0.27 -3.60 0.18
CA LEU A 55 0.13 -2.72 -0.93
C LEU A 55 1.64 -2.47 -0.95
N ARG A 56 2.23 -2.24 0.22
CA ARG A 56 3.68 -2.08 0.37
C ARG A 56 4.43 -3.33 -0.09
N LEU A 57 3.95 -4.53 0.26
CA LEU A 57 4.55 -5.79 -0.18
C LEU A 57 4.46 -5.97 -1.70
N ARG A 58 3.29 -5.71 -2.29
CA ARG A 58 3.09 -5.75 -3.75
C ARG A 58 4.04 -4.80 -4.48
N LEU A 59 4.24 -3.58 -3.96
CA LEU A 59 5.19 -2.63 -4.53
C LEU A 59 6.64 -3.12 -4.42
N MET A 60 7.04 -3.70 -3.27
CA MET A 60 8.36 -4.31 -3.11
C MET A 60 8.61 -5.43 -4.11
N GLU A 61 7.60 -6.28 -4.37
CA GLU A 61 7.66 -7.33 -5.39
C GLU A 61 7.83 -6.73 -6.80
N TRP A 62 7.15 -5.62 -7.11
CA TRP A 62 7.25 -5.00 -8.43
C TRP A 62 8.55 -4.23 -8.66
N LEU A 63 9.23 -3.81 -7.59
CA LEU A 63 10.55 -3.18 -7.67
C LEU A 63 11.67 -4.17 -8.08
N VAL A 64 11.44 -5.47 -7.88
CA VAL A 64 12.38 -6.54 -8.28
C VAL A 64 11.88 -7.35 -9.48
N ASP A 65 10.86 -6.84 -10.17
CA ASP A 65 10.25 -7.50 -11.34
C ASP A 65 11.26 -7.60 -12.50
N PRO A 66 11.31 -8.70 -13.26
CA PRO A 66 12.21 -8.85 -14.41
C PRO A 66 12.00 -7.79 -15.50
N ASN A 67 10.81 -7.19 -15.58
CA ASN A 67 10.49 -6.20 -16.60
C ASN A 67 10.91 -4.78 -16.16
N PRO A 68 11.87 -4.13 -16.85
CA PRO A 68 12.37 -2.80 -16.47
C PRO A 68 11.29 -1.71 -16.45
N MET A 69 10.27 -1.83 -17.30
CA MET A 69 9.16 -0.88 -17.35
C MET A 69 8.27 -0.97 -16.11
N ILE A 70 8.08 -2.20 -15.60
CA ILE A 70 7.33 -2.45 -14.37
C ILE A 70 8.13 -1.92 -13.17
N VAL A 71 9.44 -2.15 -13.14
CA VAL A 71 10.32 -1.60 -12.09
C VAL A 71 10.28 -0.06 -12.09
N SER A 72 10.35 0.57 -13.26
CA SER A 72 10.26 2.03 -13.38
C SER A 72 8.90 2.56 -12.89
N MET A 73 7.80 1.89 -13.24
CA MET A 73 6.48 2.22 -12.73
C MET A 73 6.41 2.04 -11.21
N ALA A 74 6.89 0.91 -10.69
CA ALA A 74 6.90 0.61 -9.27
C ALA A 74 7.71 1.63 -8.46
N ALA A 75 8.86 2.08 -8.97
CA ALA A 75 9.67 3.13 -8.35
C ALA A 75 8.89 4.45 -8.20
N ASN A 76 8.23 4.90 -9.27
CA ASN A 76 7.42 6.11 -9.22
C ASN A 76 6.22 5.98 -8.27
N MET A 77 5.62 4.79 -8.18
CA MET A 77 4.52 4.52 -7.26
C MET A 77 5.01 4.41 -5.82
N TRP A 78 6.20 3.85 -5.61
CA TRP A 78 6.86 3.74 -4.31
C TRP A 78 7.16 5.12 -3.72
N ASP A 79 7.71 6.04 -4.50
CA ASP A 79 7.99 7.41 -4.04
C ASP A 79 6.74 8.16 -3.61
N LYS A 80 5.62 7.96 -4.32
CA LYS A 80 4.32 8.51 -3.89
C LYS A 80 3.83 7.81 -2.64
N PHE A 81 3.97 6.49 -2.58
CA PHE A 81 3.53 5.71 -1.43
C PHE A 81 4.25 6.16 -0.15
N THR A 82 5.59 6.22 -0.16
CA THR A 82 6.38 6.67 1.01
C THR A 82 6.03 8.11 1.39
N LYS A 83 5.92 9.03 0.42
CA LYS A 83 5.57 10.43 0.66
C LYS A 83 4.25 10.62 1.43
N TYR A 84 3.22 9.83 1.12
CA TYR A 84 1.91 9.98 1.74
C TYR A 84 1.73 9.09 2.98
N TRP A 85 2.39 7.94 3.01
CA TRP A 85 2.12 6.93 4.03
C TRP A 85 3.15 6.88 5.16
N ASP A 86 4.34 7.48 5.06
CA ASP A 86 5.30 7.49 6.18
C ASP A 86 4.74 8.20 7.43
N ASP A 87 4.09 9.36 7.24
CA ASP A 87 3.49 10.12 8.35
C ASP A 87 2.23 9.44 8.89
N ILE A 88 1.43 8.83 8.01
CA ILE A 88 0.17 8.15 8.35
C ILE A 88 0.42 6.77 8.99
N HIS A 89 1.58 6.17 8.73
CA HIS A 89 1.95 4.84 9.23
C HIS A 89 1.90 4.78 10.76
N MET A 90 2.44 5.78 11.47
CA MET A 90 2.40 5.79 12.94
C MET A 90 0.96 5.87 13.48
N LEU A 91 0.11 6.70 12.89
CA LEU A 91 -1.29 6.83 13.31
C LEU A 91 -2.07 5.52 13.10
N LEU A 92 -1.84 4.85 11.97
CA LEU A 92 -2.45 3.55 11.67
C LEU A 92 -1.96 2.45 12.61
N VAL A 93 -0.66 2.42 12.92
CA VAL A 93 -0.10 1.45 13.88
C VAL A 93 -0.72 1.64 15.26
N VAL A 94 -0.80 2.88 15.75
CA VAL A 94 -1.45 3.18 17.05
C VAL A 94 -2.92 2.76 17.02
N ALA A 95 -3.65 3.08 15.95
CA ALA A 95 -5.05 2.69 15.81
C ALA A 95 -5.26 1.16 15.77
N VAL A 96 -4.34 0.41 15.18
CA VAL A 96 -4.36 -1.07 15.19
C VAL A 96 -4.08 -1.61 16.58
N VAL A 97 -3.08 -1.06 17.30
CA VAL A 97 -2.77 -1.48 18.67
C VAL A 97 -3.92 -1.14 19.64
N MET A 98 -4.63 -0.04 19.40
CA MET A 98 -5.82 0.33 20.18
C MET A 98 -7.06 -0.51 19.83
N ASP A 99 -7.13 -1.16 18.66
CA ASP A 99 -8.19 -2.15 18.39
C ASP A 99 -7.85 -3.45 19.13
N LEU A 100 -8.47 -3.63 20.30
CA LEU A 100 -8.32 -4.78 21.21
C LEU A 100 -8.42 -6.17 20.57
N ARG A 101 -8.89 -6.29 19.33
CA ARG A 101 -9.01 -7.56 18.59
C ARG A 101 -7.72 -7.97 17.88
N TYR A 102 -6.84 -7.03 17.55
CA TYR A 102 -5.55 -7.31 16.92
C TYR A 102 -4.43 -7.05 17.92
N LYS A 103 -3.91 -8.14 18.50
CA LYS A 103 -2.70 -8.08 19.33
C LYS A 103 -1.51 -7.62 18.47
N LEU A 104 -0.48 -7.13 19.15
CA LEU A 104 0.85 -6.77 18.63
C LEU A 104 1.42 -7.78 17.60
N ASP A 105 0.94 -9.02 17.61
CA ASP A 105 1.21 -10.10 16.66
C ASP A 105 1.05 -9.70 15.18
N LEU A 106 0.01 -8.94 14.81
CA LEU A 106 -0.19 -8.53 13.40
C LEU A 106 0.89 -7.53 12.96
N VAL A 107 1.24 -6.59 13.83
CA VAL A 107 2.32 -5.62 13.59
C VAL A 107 3.66 -6.35 13.52
N GLY A 108 3.88 -7.32 14.40
CA GLY A 108 5.06 -8.19 14.37
C GLY A 108 5.20 -8.99 13.07
N TYR A 109 4.11 -9.57 12.57
CA TYR A 109 4.10 -10.30 11.30
C TYR A 109 4.54 -9.44 10.12
N TYR A 110 3.96 -8.25 9.98
CA TYR A 110 4.31 -7.35 8.87
C TYR A 110 5.71 -6.74 9.05
N ALA A 111 6.12 -6.41 10.28
CA ALA A 111 7.47 -5.91 10.55
C ALA A 111 8.57 -6.93 10.17
N ALA A 112 8.36 -8.21 10.51
CA ALA A 112 9.24 -9.29 10.09
C ALA A 112 9.29 -9.41 8.56
N LYS A 113 8.14 -9.29 7.89
CA LYS A 113 8.04 -9.37 6.43
C LYS A 113 8.66 -8.17 5.71
N PHE A 114 8.69 -7.01 6.36
CA PHE A 114 9.40 -5.82 5.87
C PHE A 114 10.91 -5.84 6.16
N GLY A 115 11.42 -6.85 6.87
CA GLY A 115 12.82 -6.91 7.29
C GLY A 115 13.20 -5.83 8.30
N ILE A 116 12.22 -5.24 8.99
CA ILE A 116 12.43 -4.18 9.96
C ILE A 116 12.78 -4.85 11.30
N SER A 117 14.07 -4.92 11.63
CA SER A 117 14.55 -5.34 12.96
C SER A 117 14.16 -4.36 14.09
N SER A 118 13.50 -3.25 13.73
CA SER A 118 13.05 -2.17 14.61
C SER A 118 11.65 -2.41 15.19
N THR A 119 11.14 -3.64 15.11
CA THR A 119 9.85 -4.03 15.69
C THR A 119 9.77 -3.66 17.16
N ASP A 120 10.87 -3.86 17.90
CA ASP A 120 10.95 -3.52 19.32
C ASP A 120 10.88 -2.00 19.54
N LEU A 121 11.52 -1.18 18.70
CA LEU A 121 11.46 0.28 18.80
C LEU A 121 10.08 0.86 18.44
N VAL A 122 9.40 0.29 17.44
CA VAL A 122 8.04 0.72 17.07
C VAL A 122 7.05 0.27 18.14
N ILE A 123 7.19 -0.95 18.67
CA ILE A 123 6.35 -1.46 19.76
C ILE A 123 6.60 -0.68 21.05
N ASP A 124 7.85 -0.35 21.39
CA ASP A 124 8.20 0.45 22.56
C ASP A 124 7.69 1.88 22.41
N ARG A 125 7.86 2.53 21.24
CA ARG A 125 7.28 3.86 21.01
C ARG A 125 5.76 3.86 21.05
N VAL A 126 5.11 2.81 20.54
CA VAL A 126 3.65 2.67 20.62
C VAL A 126 3.22 2.43 22.06
N ARG A 127 3.97 1.63 22.83
CA ARG A 127 3.72 1.40 24.26
C ARG A 127 3.89 2.70 25.04
N ASP A 128 4.91 3.51 24.74
CA ASP A 128 5.14 4.82 25.38
C ASP A 128 3.98 5.78 25.08
N VAL A 129 3.57 5.90 23.81
CA VAL A 129 2.45 6.76 23.40
C VAL A 129 1.13 6.31 24.03
N VAL A 130 0.87 4.99 24.08
CA VAL A 130 -0.32 4.44 24.75
C VAL A 130 -0.25 4.67 26.26
N SER A 131 0.93 4.57 26.87
CA SER A 131 1.11 4.83 28.31
C SER A 131 0.89 6.30 28.63
N ASP A 132 1.42 7.23 27.83
CA ASP A 132 1.20 8.67 27.98
C ASP A 132 -0.27 9.05 27.80
N LEU A 133 -0.98 8.41 26.86
CA LEU A 133 -2.43 8.60 26.67
C LEU A 133 -3.26 8.09 27.85
N VAL A 134 -2.84 7.00 28.49
CA VAL A 134 -3.52 6.43 29.67
C VAL A 134 -3.22 7.23 30.94
N VAL A 135 -2.05 7.87 31.04
CA VAL A 135 -1.67 8.73 32.18
C VAL A 135 -2.38 10.09 32.17
N GLN A 136 -2.89 10.53 31.01
CA GLN A 136 -3.65 11.78 30.88
C GLN A 136 -5.15 11.65 31.23
N TYR A 137 -5.60 10.51 31.75
CA TYR A 137 -6.98 10.25 32.17
C TYR A 137 -7.06 9.86 33.65
#